data_AF-A0A1G1GYZ2-F1
#
_entry.id   AF-A0A1G1GYZ2-F1
#
_cell.length_a   1.000
_cell.length_b   1.000
_cell.length_c   1.000
_cell.angle_alpha   90.00
_cell.angle_beta   90.00
_cell.angle_gamma   90.00
#
_symmetry.space_group_name_H-M   'P 1'
#
loop_
_entity.id
_entity.type
_entity.pdbx_description
1 polymer ?
#
loop_
_entity_poly.entity_id
_entity_poly.type
_entity_poly.pdbx_seq_one_letter_code
_entity_poly.pdbx_strand_id
1 'polypeptide(L)'
;MRTWPGRPYPLGATWDGEGVNSRFFSENATAVERCLFDKADAHRESARIRMEEQTDQVWHVYLPGLWPGQHYGYRVHGPYAPEAGHRFNPNKLLIAPYAKYIAGIVEWSDAVFGYRIGDPKADLSFDKRDNAGNIPKCVVIDQAFTWGGDHLLTPPGIRQSSMKCTSKDLLPDIPTCRDT
;
A
#
# COMPACT_ATOMS: atom_id res chain seq x y z
N MET A 1 4.18 -20.89 2.85
CA MET A 1 5.10 -20.08 2.03
C MET A 1 6.40 -19.93 2.82
N ARG A 2 7.58 -20.09 2.19
CA ARG A 2 8.87 -19.86 2.87
C ARG A 2 9.16 -18.37 2.90
N THR A 3 9.67 -17.86 4.02
CA THR A 3 10.05 -16.45 4.20
C THR A 3 11.50 -16.36 4.64
N TRP A 4 12.19 -15.28 4.25
CA TRP A 4 13.53 -14.93 4.72
C TRP A 4 13.51 -13.56 5.40
N PRO A 5 14.54 -13.22 6.20
CA PRO A 5 14.56 -11.95 6.94
C PRO A 5 14.40 -10.71 6.06
N GLY A 6 15.02 -10.71 4.87
CA GLY A 6 15.04 -9.55 3.99
C GLY A 6 15.94 -8.43 4.50
N ARG A 7 15.62 -7.19 4.15
CA ARG A 7 16.41 -5.99 4.53
C ARG A 7 15.48 -4.83 4.86
N PRO A 8 15.79 -3.99 5.86
CA PRO A 8 14.93 -2.88 6.28
C PRO A 8 14.81 -1.75 5.25
N TYR A 9 15.73 -1.65 4.29
CA TYR A 9 15.73 -0.57 3.29
C TYR A 9 15.95 -1.09 1.85
N PRO A 10 15.51 -0.33 0.83
CA PRO A 10 14.60 0.83 0.90
C PRO A 10 13.17 0.44 1.33
N LEU A 11 12.35 1.42 1.71
CA LEU A 11 10.96 1.17 2.15
C LEU A 11 10.04 0.71 0.99
N GLY A 12 8.96 0.02 1.35
CA GLY A 12 7.98 -0.52 0.41
C GLY A 12 8.32 -1.91 -0.12
N ALA A 13 7.65 -2.30 -1.20
CA ALA A 13 7.90 -3.56 -1.89
C ALA A 13 8.87 -3.34 -3.06
N THR A 14 9.96 -4.12 -3.07
CA THR A 14 10.92 -4.14 -4.19
C THR A 14 11.11 -5.56 -4.66
N TRP A 15 10.88 -5.79 -5.94
CA TRP A 15 11.25 -7.02 -6.62
C TRP A 15 12.71 -6.93 -7.09
N ASP A 16 13.48 -8.00 -6.94
CA ASP A 16 14.92 -8.04 -7.23
C ASP A 16 15.33 -9.08 -8.28
N GLY A 17 14.37 -9.69 -8.97
CA GLY A 17 14.63 -10.78 -9.92
C GLY A 17 14.24 -12.16 -9.38
N GLU A 18 14.38 -12.38 -8.07
CA GLU A 18 14.19 -13.69 -7.43
C GLU A 18 13.01 -13.71 -6.46
N GLY A 19 12.62 -12.55 -5.95
CA GLY A 19 11.53 -12.42 -4.99
C GLY A 19 11.25 -10.97 -4.64
N VAL A 20 10.43 -10.78 -3.59
CA VAL A 20 10.02 -9.45 -3.15
C VAL A 20 10.46 -9.20 -1.72
N ASN A 21 11.27 -8.16 -1.53
CA ASN A 21 11.58 -7.62 -0.22
C ASN A 21 10.54 -6.58 0.18
N SER A 22 9.84 -6.84 1.28
CA SER A 22 8.68 -6.05 1.74
C SER A 22 9.02 -5.36 3.05
N ARG A 23 8.89 -4.02 3.09
CA ARG A 23 9.23 -3.21 4.27
C ARG A 23 8.10 -2.25 4.64
N PHE A 24 7.80 -2.16 5.93
CA PHE A 24 6.71 -1.35 6.47
C PHE A 24 7.17 -0.66 7.75
N PHE A 25 7.23 0.67 7.74
CA PHE A 25 7.56 1.44 8.94
C PHE A 25 6.35 1.51 9.87
N SER A 26 6.55 1.15 11.14
CA SER A 26 5.60 1.43 12.21
C SER A 26 6.27 1.33 13.58
N GLU A 27 6.39 2.47 14.25
CA GLU A 27 6.94 2.57 15.61
C GLU A 27 6.07 1.88 16.67
N ASN A 28 4.74 2.05 16.56
CA ASN A 28 3.81 1.65 17.63
C ASN A 28 3.07 0.33 17.34
N ALA A 29 3.36 -0.34 16.21
CA ALA A 29 2.75 -1.63 15.90
C ALA A 29 3.29 -2.72 16.83
N THR A 30 2.41 -3.65 17.22
CA THR A 30 2.81 -4.87 17.95
C THR A 30 2.94 -6.08 17.03
N ALA A 31 2.38 -6.01 15.82
CA ALA A 31 2.61 -6.95 14.74
C ALA A 31 2.24 -6.35 13.39
N VAL A 32 2.89 -6.82 12.34
CA VAL A 32 2.53 -6.49 10.96
C VAL A 32 2.36 -7.79 10.18
N GLU A 33 1.26 -7.87 9.42
CA GLU A 33 1.00 -8.97 8.50
C GLU A 33 0.97 -8.45 7.07
N ARG A 34 1.76 -9.09 6.21
CA ARG A 34 1.71 -8.92 4.76
C ARG A 34 0.61 -9.83 4.20
N CYS A 35 -0.42 -9.20 3.64
CA CYS A 35 -1.57 -9.87 3.03
C CYS A 35 -1.35 -9.99 1.52
N LEU A 36 -1.47 -11.18 0.96
CA LEU A 36 -1.39 -11.45 -0.48
C LEU A 36 -2.79 -11.79 -1.02
N PHE A 37 -3.04 -11.38 -2.27
CA PHE A 37 -4.30 -11.59 -2.97
C PHE A 37 -4.02 -12.12 -4.37
N ASP A 38 -4.84 -13.05 -4.85
CA ASP A 38 -4.66 -13.63 -6.19
C ASP A 38 -5.09 -12.67 -7.31
N LYS A 39 -5.95 -11.69 -7.00
CA LYS A 39 -6.51 -10.70 -7.94
C LYS A 39 -6.88 -9.39 -7.23
N ALA A 40 -7.04 -8.31 -7.99
CA ALA A 40 -7.33 -6.98 -7.46
C ALA A 40 -8.67 -6.90 -6.68
N ASP A 41 -9.70 -7.55 -7.22
CA ASP A 41 -11.07 -7.61 -6.68
C ASP A 41 -11.27 -8.75 -5.65
N ALA A 42 -10.18 -9.38 -5.18
CA ALA A 42 -10.30 -10.43 -4.18
C ALA A 42 -10.77 -9.85 -2.83
N HIS A 43 -11.85 -10.43 -2.29
CA HIS A 43 -12.43 -10.07 -0.99
C HIS A 43 -11.70 -10.72 0.19
N ARG A 44 -10.80 -11.67 -0.06
CA ARG A 44 -10.07 -12.43 0.95
C ARG A 44 -8.63 -12.63 0.52
N GLU A 45 -7.74 -12.66 1.49
CA GLU A 45 -6.33 -12.97 1.26
C GLU A 45 -6.17 -14.44 0.85
N SER A 46 -5.29 -14.68 -0.14
CA SER A 46 -4.81 -16.03 -0.43
C SER A 46 -3.70 -16.46 0.54
N ALA A 47 -2.98 -15.49 1.12
CA ALA A 47 -2.03 -15.72 2.20
C ALA A 47 -1.89 -14.52 3.13
N ARG A 48 -1.64 -14.80 4.42
CA ARG A 48 -1.22 -13.80 5.41
C ARG A 48 0.12 -14.23 5.98
N ILE A 49 1.11 -13.35 5.88
CA ILE A 49 2.48 -13.59 6.32
C ILE A 49 2.77 -12.62 7.45
N ARG A 50 2.94 -13.13 8.67
CA ARG A 50 3.44 -12.34 9.79
C ARG A 50 4.89 -11.94 9.52
N MET A 51 5.20 -10.66 9.71
CA MET A 51 6.56 -10.14 9.61
C MET A 51 7.24 -10.31 10.97
N GLU A 52 8.26 -11.15 11.03
CA GLU A 52 8.97 -11.48 12.28
C GLU A 52 10.16 -10.56 12.53
N GLU A 53 10.74 -9.99 11.46
CA GLU A 53 11.90 -9.12 11.57
C GLU A 53 11.50 -7.64 11.70
N GLN A 54 12.19 -6.94 12.59
CA GLN A 54 12.06 -5.51 12.79
C GLN A 54 13.42 -4.89 13.09
N THR A 55 13.83 -3.91 12.28
CA THR A 55 15.07 -3.12 12.49
C THR A 55 14.71 -1.65 12.40
N ASP A 56 15.11 -0.84 13.39
CA ASP A 56 14.84 0.62 13.43
C ASP A 56 13.36 0.96 13.17
N GLN A 57 12.44 0.25 13.84
CA GLN A 57 10.98 0.41 13.69
C GLN A 57 10.43 0.06 12.28
N VAL A 58 11.27 -0.49 11.41
CA VAL A 58 10.89 -1.01 10.10
C VAL A 58 10.72 -2.51 10.17
N TRP A 59 9.48 -2.95 9.96
CA TRP A 59 9.14 -4.36 9.79
C TRP A 59 9.57 -4.80 8.41
N HIS A 60 10.25 -5.94 8.28
CA HIS A 60 10.65 -6.45 6.98
C HIS A 60 10.50 -7.97 6.83
N VAL A 61 10.26 -8.40 5.58
CA VAL A 61 10.25 -9.82 5.19
C VAL A 61 10.58 -9.94 3.71
N TYR A 62 11.34 -10.97 3.36
CA TYR A 62 11.60 -11.35 1.99
C TYR A 62 10.79 -12.58 1.60
N LEU A 63 10.16 -12.52 0.42
CA LEU A 63 9.27 -13.55 -0.13
C LEU A 63 9.88 -14.07 -1.44
N PRO A 64 10.65 -15.17 -1.39
CA PRO A 64 11.22 -15.79 -2.59
C PRO A 64 10.12 -16.27 -3.54
N GLY A 65 10.34 -16.12 -4.84
CA GLY A 65 9.42 -16.57 -5.89
C GLY A 65 8.17 -15.71 -6.05
N LEU A 66 8.06 -14.58 -5.34
CA LEU A 66 7.00 -13.60 -5.58
C LEU A 66 7.40 -12.70 -6.76
N TRP A 67 6.47 -12.47 -7.68
CA TRP A 67 6.72 -11.77 -8.94
C TRP A 67 5.98 -10.43 -9.03
N PRO A 68 6.41 -9.51 -9.92
CA PRO A 68 5.61 -8.36 -10.32
C PRO A 68 4.19 -8.77 -10.76
N GLY A 69 3.21 -7.91 -10.49
CA GLY A 69 1.78 -8.21 -10.65
C GLY A 69 1.12 -8.78 -9.39
N GLN A 70 1.89 -9.19 -8.38
CA GLN A 70 1.32 -9.65 -7.11
C GLN A 70 0.56 -8.53 -6.39
N HIS A 71 -0.72 -8.80 -6.07
CA HIS A 71 -1.57 -7.92 -5.28
C HIS A 71 -1.33 -8.13 -3.78
N TYR A 72 -1.27 -7.04 -3.03
CA TYR A 72 -1.00 -7.10 -1.60
C TYR A 72 -1.60 -5.93 -0.81
N GLY A 73 -1.63 -6.10 0.52
CA GLY A 73 -1.89 -5.05 1.50
C GLY A 73 -1.28 -5.41 2.84
N TYR A 74 -1.61 -4.65 3.88
CA TYR A 74 -1.11 -4.88 5.24
C TYR A 74 -2.25 -4.93 6.27
N ARG A 75 -2.11 -5.78 7.27
CA ARG A 75 -2.86 -5.68 8.53
C ARG A 75 -1.88 -5.36 9.65
N VAL A 76 -2.20 -4.33 10.42
CA VAL A 76 -1.30 -3.81 11.45
C VAL A 76 -2.00 -3.89 12.80
N HIS A 77 -1.35 -4.59 13.72
CA HIS A 77 -1.81 -4.81 15.08
C HIS A 77 -1.13 -3.80 16.01
N GLY A 78 -1.82 -3.42 17.07
CA GLY A 78 -1.33 -2.47 18.06
C GLY A 78 -2.44 -2.03 19.00
N PRO A 79 -2.17 -1.09 19.91
CA PRO A 79 -3.17 -0.56 20.83
C PRO A 79 -4.31 0.15 20.08
N TYR A 80 -5.54 -0.07 20.54
CA TYR A 80 -6.67 0.79 20.20
C TYR A 80 -7.05 1.61 21.44
N ALA A 81 -6.43 2.77 21.55
CA ALA A 81 -6.63 3.76 22.61
C ALA A 81 -6.81 5.13 21.92
N PRO A 82 -7.99 5.38 21.32
CA PRO A 82 -8.21 6.55 20.47
C PRO A 82 -8.02 7.88 21.21
N GLU A 83 -8.24 7.91 22.53
CA GLU A 83 -7.98 9.07 23.39
C GLU A 83 -6.48 9.40 23.52
N ALA A 84 -5.61 8.40 23.33
CA ALA A 84 -4.16 8.55 23.28
C ALA A 84 -3.63 8.61 21.82
N GLY A 85 -4.52 8.69 20.83
CA GLY A 85 -4.16 8.72 19.40
C GLY A 85 -3.87 7.36 18.78
N HIS A 86 -3.80 6.27 19.55
CA HIS A 86 -3.56 4.93 19.03
C HIS A 86 -4.84 4.33 18.42
N ARG A 87 -4.83 4.03 17.12
CA ARG A 87 -6.02 3.58 16.37
C ARG A 87 -5.76 2.32 15.54
N PHE A 88 -4.91 1.43 16.03
CA PHE A 88 -4.60 0.19 15.33
C PHE A 88 -5.84 -0.71 15.24
N ASN A 89 -6.20 -1.10 14.02
CA ASN A 89 -7.33 -1.99 13.78
C ASN A 89 -6.96 -3.02 12.70
N PRO A 90 -6.56 -4.25 13.08
CA PRO A 90 -6.14 -5.26 12.12
C PRO A 90 -7.30 -5.79 11.26
N ASN A 91 -8.56 -5.46 11.57
CA ASN A 91 -9.70 -5.77 10.69
C ASN A 91 -9.69 -4.89 9.43
N LYS A 92 -8.91 -3.80 9.42
CA LYS A 92 -8.80 -2.91 8.27
C LYS A 92 -7.52 -3.24 7.51
N LEU A 93 -7.67 -3.73 6.28
CA LEU A 93 -6.63 -3.83 5.28
C LEU A 93 -6.15 -2.41 4.95
N LEU A 94 -4.84 -2.22 5.01
CA LEU A 94 -4.16 -0.97 4.74
C LEU A 94 -3.41 -1.04 3.41
N ILE A 95 -3.47 0.07 2.67
CA ILE A 95 -2.61 0.34 1.53
C ILE A 95 -1.20 0.64 2.06
N ALA A 96 -0.18 0.08 1.42
CA ALA A 96 1.20 0.38 1.77
C ALA A 96 1.53 1.85 1.41
N PRO A 97 2.10 2.65 2.33
CA PRO A 97 2.39 4.06 2.08
C PRO A 97 3.44 4.28 0.98
N TYR A 98 4.23 3.24 0.66
CA TYR A 98 5.25 3.23 -0.39
C TYR A 98 4.84 2.37 -1.61
N ALA A 99 3.54 2.14 -1.81
CA ALA A 99 3.05 1.45 -2.99
C ALA A 99 3.35 2.27 -4.25
N LYS A 100 3.91 1.61 -5.27
CA LYS A 100 4.20 2.24 -6.57
C LYS A 100 3.04 2.14 -7.56
N TYR A 101 2.11 1.22 -7.28
CA TYR A 101 0.88 1.03 -8.04
C TYR A 101 -0.23 0.54 -7.11
N ILE A 102 -1.44 1.05 -7.33
CA ILE A 102 -2.66 0.70 -6.61
C ILE A 102 -3.69 0.27 -7.66
N ALA A 103 -4.20 -0.95 -7.53
CA ALA A 103 -5.19 -1.52 -8.43
C ALA A 103 -6.60 -1.33 -7.85
N GLY A 104 -7.42 -0.58 -8.59
CA GLY A 104 -8.83 -0.32 -8.27
C GLY A 104 -9.05 0.97 -7.47
N ILE A 105 -10.30 1.16 -7.05
CA ILE A 105 -10.77 2.29 -6.25
C ILE A 105 -11.34 1.80 -4.93
N VAL A 106 -11.59 2.72 -4.00
CA VAL A 106 -12.27 2.40 -2.74
C VAL A 106 -13.76 2.17 -3.00
N GLU A 107 -14.27 0.99 -2.65
CA GLU A 107 -15.71 0.73 -2.59
C GLU A 107 -16.23 1.19 -1.23
N TRP A 108 -16.89 2.35 -1.21
CA TRP A 108 -17.35 2.97 0.02
C TRP A 108 -18.42 2.14 0.73
N SER A 109 -18.15 1.83 1.99
CA SER A 109 -19.09 1.26 2.95
C SER A 109 -18.62 1.60 4.36
N ASP A 110 -19.49 1.47 5.38
CA ASP A 110 -19.07 1.70 6.76
C ASP A 110 -17.90 0.80 7.20
N ALA A 111 -17.69 -0.34 6.53
CA ALA A 111 -16.61 -1.26 6.86
C ALA A 111 -15.22 -0.64 6.67
N VAL A 112 -15.07 0.38 5.81
CA VAL A 112 -13.76 1.04 5.59
C VAL A 112 -13.30 1.89 6.78
N PHE A 113 -14.20 2.19 7.72
CA PHE A 113 -13.88 2.97 8.91
C PHE A 113 -13.40 2.07 10.06
N GLY A 114 -12.41 2.55 10.82
CA GLY A 114 -11.87 1.87 12.01
C GLY A 114 -12.83 1.84 13.22
N TYR A 115 -13.88 2.67 13.17
CA TYR A 115 -14.90 2.86 14.20
C TYR A 115 -16.29 2.67 13.59
N ARG A 116 -17.29 2.43 14.44
CA ARG A 116 -18.67 2.14 14.01
C ARG A 116 -19.37 3.46 13.69
N ILE A 117 -19.70 3.67 12.41
CA ILE A 117 -20.53 4.79 11.98
C ILE A 117 -21.88 4.75 12.71
N GLY A 118 -22.30 5.90 13.25
CA GLY A 118 -23.54 6.03 14.02
C GLY A 118 -23.48 5.54 15.47
N ASP A 119 -22.34 5.03 15.96
CA ASP A 119 -22.20 4.68 17.37
C ASP A 119 -22.21 5.95 18.25
N PRO A 120 -22.88 5.97 19.41
CA PRO A 120 -22.87 7.13 20.32
C PRO A 120 -21.48 7.54 20.80
N LYS A 121 -20.52 6.61 20.84
CA LYS A 121 -19.10 6.89 21.15
C LYS A 121 -18.32 7.43 19.95
N ALA A 122 -18.96 7.60 18.79
CA ALA A 122 -18.39 8.09 17.55
C ALA A 122 -17.07 7.38 17.20
N ASP A 123 -16.01 8.15 16.97
CA ASP A 123 -14.69 7.67 16.59
C ASP A 123 -13.91 6.98 17.72
N LEU A 124 -14.44 6.99 18.96
CA LEU A 124 -13.89 6.21 20.07
C LEU A 124 -14.34 4.74 20.02
N SER A 125 -15.38 4.42 19.24
CA SER A 125 -15.84 3.05 19.06
C SER A 125 -14.84 2.23 18.22
N PHE A 126 -14.90 0.90 18.32
CA PHE A 126 -14.08 -0.02 17.52
C PHE A 126 -14.99 -0.82 16.57
N ASP A 127 -14.62 -0.85 15.29
CA ASP A 127 -15.33 -1.60 14.25
C ASP A 127 -14.55 -2.87 13.86
N LYS A 128 -15.22 -4.03 13.93
CA LYS A 128 -14.62 -5.34 13.66
C LYS A 128 -14.85 -5.86 12.24
N ARG A 129 -15.59 -5.16 11.39
CA ARG A 129 -15.88 -5.58 10.02
C ARG A 129 -14.59 -5.57 9.20
N ASP A 130 -14.39 -6.62 8.42
CA ASP A 130 -13.30 -6.65 7.44
C ASP A 130 -13.62 -5.73 6.25
N ASN A 131 -12.60 -5.06 5.72
CA ASN A 131 -12.71 -4.17 4.57
C ASN A 131 -11.88 -4.63 3.36
N ALA A 132 -11.34 -5.86 3.38
CA ALA A 132 -10.47 -6.36 2.32
C ALA A 132 -11.14 -6.33 0.93
N GLY A 133 -12.45 -6.51 0.85
CA GLY A 133 -13.21 -6.33 -0.40
C GLY A 133 -13.37 -4.87 -0.84
N ASN A 134 -13.29 -3.92 0.09
CA ASN A 134 -13.55 -2.51 -0.16
C ASN A 134 -12.30 -1.69 -0.52
N ILE A 135 -11.14 -2.13 -0.06
CA ILE A 135 -9.89 -1.39 -0.21
C ILE A 135 -9.13 -1.88 -1.46
N PRO A 136 -8.67 -0.98 -2.33
CA PRO A 136 -7.87 -1.37 -3.49
C PRO A 136 -6.53 -1.97 -3.05
N LYS A 137 -5.97 -2.84 -3.88
CA LYS A 137 -4.75 -3.58 -3.52
C LYS A 137 -3.52 -2.85 -4.06
N CYS A 138 -2.44 -2.84 -3.28
CA CYS A 138 -1.14 -2.47 -3.81
C CYS A 138 -0.66 -3.56 -4.77
N VAL A 139 0.16 -3.18 -5.74
CA VAL A 139 0.75 -4.14 -6.69
C VAL A 139 2.26 -4.02 -6.68
N VAL A 140 2.93 -5.18 -6.61
CA VAL A 140 4.38 -5.26 -6.84
C VAL A 140 4.65 -4.96 -8.30
N ILE A 141 5.51 -4.00 -8.60
CA ILE A 141 5.89 -3.68 -9.98
C ILE A 141 7.36 -4.00 -10.23
N ASP A 142 7.69 -4.29 -11.48
CA ASP A 142 9.04 -4.10 -11.99
C ASP A 142 9.24 -2.60 -12.24
N GLN A 143 10.38 -2.07 -11.82
CA GLN A 143 10.75 -0.68 -12.03
C GLN A 143 11.72 -0.49 -13.20
N ALA A 144 12.16 -1.58 -13.84
CA ALA A 144 12.99 -1.50 -15.01
C ALA A 144 12.26 -0.72 -16.11
N PHE A 145 12.89 0.36 -16.58
CA PHE A 145 12.41 1.17 -17.69
C PHE A 145 13.61 1.70 -18.48
N THR A 146 13.54 1.60 -19.81
CA THR A 146 14.60 2.10 -20.70
C THR A 146 14.32 3.56 -21.07
N TRP A 147 15.01 4.48 -20.38
CA TRP A 147 14.86 5.92 -20.56
C TRP A 147 15.40 6.47 -21.89
N GLY A 148 16.13 5.67 -22.67
CA GLY A 148 16.67 6.09 -23.96
C GLY A 148 17.67 7.24 -23.83
N GLY A 149 17.45 8.33 -24.57
CA GLY A 149 18.31 9.52 -24.55
C GLY A 149 17.98 10.54 -23.47
N ASP A 150 17.09 10.22 -22.53
CA ASP A 150 16.72 11.14 -21.44
C ASP A 150 17.93 11.42 -20.53
N HIS A 151 18.12 12.70 -20.23
CA HIS A 151 19.18 13.18 -19.35
C HIS A 151 18.75 14.50 -18.73
N LEU A 152 19.30 14.82 -17.56
CA LEU A 152 18.99 16.07 -16.88
C LEU A 152 19.35 17.25 -17.78
N LEU A 153 18.33 17.93 -18.29
CA LEU A 153 18.50 19.21 -18.95
C LEU A 153 18.84 20.23 -17.88
N THR A 154 19.97 20.91 -18.01
CA THR A 154 20.38 22.04 -17.16
C THR A 154 20.22 23.35 -17.93
N PRO A 155 18.98 23.77 -18.25
CA PRO A 155 18.77 25.00 -18.99
C PRO A 155 19.27 26.18 -18.13
N PRO A 156 20.06 27.11 -18.71
CA PRO A 156 20.45 28.32 -18.02
C PRO A 156 19.20 29.12 -17.63
N GLY A 157 19.29 29.95 -16.58
CA GLY A 157 18.18 30.72 -16.01
C GLY A 157 17.53 31.69 -16.99
N ILE A 158 16.69 31.17 -17.89
CA ILE A 158 15.91 31.91 -18.88
C ILE A 158 14.47 32.02 -18.36
N ARG A 159 13.78 33.06 -18.81
CA ARG A 159 12.36 33.34 -18.54
C ARG A 159 11.51 32.09 -18.74
N GLN A 160 11.07 31.47 -17.65
CA GLN A 160 10.16 30.32 -17.68
C GLN A 160 8.73 30.82 -17.91
N SER A 161 8.07 30.27 -18.92
CA SER A 161 6.62 30.37 -19.09
C SER A 161 6.01 29.02 -18.72
N SER A 162 5.19 28.98 -17.68
CA SER A 162 4.48 27.78 -17.25
C SER A 162 3.07 27.73 -17.85
N MET A 163 2.69 26.57 -18.36
CA MET A 163 1.32 26.28 -18.80
C MET A 163 0.67 25.35 -17.77
N LYS A 164 -0.48 25.75 -17.23
CA LYS A 164 -1.32 24.85 -16.44
C LYS A 164 -2.18 24.05 -17.39
N CYS A 165 -2.08 22.73 -17.32
CA CYS A 165 -2.92 21.80 -18.05
C CYS A 165 -3.38 20.67 -17.11
N THR A 166 -4.48 20.01 -17.44
CA THR A 166 -4.85 18.74 -16.83
C THR A 166 -4.64 17.62 -17.84
N SER A 167 -4.17 16.46 -17.39
CA SER A 167 -3.93 15.31 -18.27
C SER A 167 -5.20 14.87 -19.00
N LYS A 168 -6.37 15.00 -18.36
CA LYS A 168 -7.67 14.65 -18.92
C LYS A 168 -8.07 15.55 -20.09
N ASP A 169 -7.80 16.85 -20.00
CA ASP A 169 -8.14 17.80 -21.07
C ASP A 169 -7.20 17.65 -22.28
N LEU A 170 -5.95 17.26 -22.04
CA LEU A 170 -4.94 17.08 -23.09
C LEU A 170 -5.07 15.75 -23.84
N LEU A 171 -5.58 14.71 -23.17
CA LEU A 171 -5.67 13.36 -23.68
C LEU A 171 -7.03 12.75 -23.30
N PRO A 172 -8.13 13.21 -23.93
CA PRO A 172 -9.50 12.85 -23.54
C PRO A 172 -9.81 11.36 -23.72
N ASP A 173 -9.07 10.66 -24.58
CA ASP A 173 -9.26 9.23 -24.87
C ASP A 173 -8.47 8.30 -23.92
N ILE A 174 -7.69 8.85 -22.98
CA ILE A 174 -7.00 8.02 -21.97
C ILE A 174 -8.00 7.65 -20.86
N PRO A 175 -8.24 6.33 -20.62
CA PRO A 175 -9.11 5.87 -19.56
C PRO A 175 -8.65 6.41 -18.19
N THR A 176 -9.58 6.91 -17.40
CA THR A 176 -9.30 7.40 -16.05
C THR A 176 -9.52 6.29 -15.02
N CYS A 177 -8.98 6.44 -13.80
CA CYS A 177 -9.25 5.50 -12.69
C CYS A 177 -10.74 5.31 -12.35
N ARG A 178 -11.67 6.09 -12.93
CA ARG A 178 -13.11 5.90 -12.78
C ARG A 178 -13.72 4.96 -13.82
N ASP A 179 -12.99 4.65 -14.89
CA ASP A 179 -13.48 3.92 -16.05
C ASP A 179 -13.12 2.42 -16.01
N THR A 180 -12.49 1.97 -14.91
CA THR A 180 -12.12 0.58 -14.60
C THR A 180 -12.75 0.14 -13.29
#